data_AF-A0A9E0YAA2-F1
#
_entry.id   AF-A0A9E0YAA2-F1
#
_cell.length_a   1.000
_cell.length_b   1.000
_cell.length_c   1.000
_cell.angle_alpha   90.00
_cell.angle_beta   90.00
_cell.angle_gamma   90.00
#
_symmetry.space_group_name_H-M   'P 1'
#
loop_
_entity.id
_entity.type
_entity.pdbx_description
1 polymer ?
#
loop_
_entity_poly.entity_id
_entity_poly.type
_entity_poly.pdbx_seq_one_letter_code
_entity_poly.pdbx_strand_id
1 'polypeptide(L)'
;MRWIKIISITVTALAVSAFGLAGAGFMQTSPARPNDLTDVVVDFEAAQLDEKVWSGTTGGGVSGSIRIEILDPPPAALRGVRDGGARWQVIAGNESFTAVTRGKINSFNGTLVMSGLVTSGANAGAPVEVRGQIVAINPQGFAGTIRVVRP
;
A
#
# COMPACT_ATOMS: atom_id res chain seq x y z
N MET A 1 33.59 -5.63 11.80
CA MET A 1 33.71 -5.59 10.33
C MET A 1 33.02 -6.82 9.76
N ARG A 2 31.77 -6.67 9.29
CA ARG A 2 30.97 -7.76 8.72
C ARG A 2 30.90 -7.56 7.21
N TRP A 3 31.33 -8.58 6.48
CA TRP A 3 31.51 -8.56 5.03
C TRP A 3 30.16 -8.81 4.32
N ILE A 4 29.80 -7.91 3.41
CA ILE A 4 28.64 -8.01 2.52
C ILE A 4 29.08 -8.83 1.30
N LYS A 5 28.44 -9.97 1.04
CA LYS A 5 28.61 -10.73 -0.21
C LYS A 5 27.55 -10.25 -1.21
N ILE A 6 27.99 -9.50 -2.21
CA ILE A 6 27.18 -9.07 -3.35
C ILE A 6 27.10 -10.24 -4.34
N ILE A 7 25.89 -10.75 -4.59
CA ILE A 7 25.65 -11.77 -5.62
C ILE A 7 25.13 -11.04 -6.86
N SER A 8 25.97 -10.98 -7.90
CA SER A 8 25.60 -10.45 -9.22
C SER A 8 24.81 -11.51 -9.99
N ILE A 9 23.58 -11.20 -10.39
CA ILE A 9 22.77 -12.06 -11.26
C ILE A 9 22.82 -11.46 -12.68
N THR A 10 23.44 -12.20 -13.60
CA THR A 10 23.46 -11.88 -15.03
C THR A 10 22.23 -12.51 -15.68
N VAL A 11 21.32 -11.70 -16.21
CA VAL A 11 20.18 -12.18 -17.00
C VAL A 11 20.50 -12.00 -18.48
N THR A 12 20.67 -13.11 -19.18
CA THR A 12 20.90 -13.17 -20.62
C THR A 12 19.56 -12.93 -21.35
N ALA A 13 19.50 -11.87 -22.16
CA ALA A 13 18.37 -11.60 -23.02
C ALA A 13 18.44 -12.45 -24.31
N LEU A 14 17.42 -13.28 -24.54
CA LEU A 14 17.19 -13.93 -25.83
C LEU A 14 16.36 -12.99 -26.71
N ALA A 15 16.98 -12.46 -27.76
CA ALA A 15 16.32 -11.74 -28.84
C ALA A 15 15.75 -12.75 -29.85
N VAL A 16 14.44 -12.68 -30.10
CA VAL A 16 13.81 -13.35 -31.25
C VAL A 16 13.27 -12.27 -32.17
N SER A 17 13.90 -12.13 -33.34
CA SER A 17 13.42 -11.28 -34.43
C SER A 17 12.69 -12.15 -35.44
N ALA A 18 11.43 -11.81 -35.73
CA ALA A 18 10.70 -12.37 -36.87
C ALA A 18 10.19 -11.21 -37.73
N PHE A 19 10.72 -11.13 -38.95
CA PHE A 19 10.22 -10.31 -40.05
C PHE A 19 8.94 -10.94 -40.62
N GLY A 20 7.95 -10.12 -40.95
CA GLY A 20 6.78 -10.48 -41.74
C GLY A 20 6.22 -9.27 -42.47
N LEU A 21 6.29 -9.30 -43.79
CA LEU A 21 5.88 -8.26 -44.74
C LEU A 21 4.37 -8.33 -45.08
N ALA A 22 3.83 -7.16 -45.43
CA ALA A 22 2.74 -6.89 -46.36
C ALA A 22 1.26 -6.98 -45.89
N GLY A 23 0.52 -5.90 -46.16
CA GLY A 23 -0.85 -5.98 -46.66
C GLY A 23 -1.89 -5.08 -45.99
N ALA A 24 -2.40 -4.11 -46.77
CA ALA A 24 -3.71 -3.46 -46.68
C ALA A 24 -4.02 -2.54 -45.49
N GLY A 25 -4.30 -1.28 -45.83
CA GLY A 25 -4.79 -0.26 -44.91
C GLY A 25 -6.12 -0.64 -44.28
N PHE A 26 -6.06 -0.89 -42.98
CA PHE A 26 -7.20 -0.73 -42.09
C PHE A 26 -6.93 0.56 -41.32
N MET A 27 -7.91 1.48 -41.32
CA MET A 27 -7.96 2.50 -40.30
C MET A 27 -8.05 1.75 -38.96
N GLN A 28 -6.89 1.55 -38.34
CA GLN A 28 -6.78 1.00 -37.03
C GLN A 28 -7.29 2.11 -36.11
N THR A 29 -8.61 2.14 -35.89
CA THR A 29 -9.15 2.77 -34.70
C THR A 29 -8.41 2.09 -33.56
N SER A 30 -7.42 2.78 -33.00
CA SER A 30 -6.71 2.31 -31.81
C SER A 30 -7.80 1.85 -30.86
N PRO A 31 -7.85 0.57 -30.44
CA PRO A 31 -8.78 0.19 -29.42
C PRO A 31 -8.54 1.17 -28.28
N ALA A 32 -9.61 1.83 -27.84
CA ALA A 32 -9.52 2.66 -26.65
C ALA A 32 -8.84 1.80 -25.61
N ARG A 33 -7.61 2.19 -25.21
CA ARG A 33 -6.88 1.52 -24.14
C ARG A 33 -7.91 1.45 -23.01
N PRO A 34 -8.24 0.25 -22.48
CA PRO A 34 -9.07 0.18 -21.30
C PRO A 34 -8.48 1.21 -20.35
N ASN A 35 -9.28 2.16 -19.86
CA ASN A 35 -8.81 3.06 -18.82
C ASN A 35 -8.21 2.13 -17.76
N ASP A 36 -6.89 2.13 -17.68
CA ASP A 36 -6.10 1.21 -16.88
C ASP A 36 -6.24 1.75 -15.45
N LEU A 37 -7.47 1.66 -14.94
CA LEU A 37 -7.89 1.97 -13.58
C LEU A 37 -7.41 0.81 -12.70
N THR A 38 -6.13 0.46 -12.84
CA THR A 38 -5.51 -0.52 -11.97
C THR A 38 -5.42 0.14 -10.60
N ASP A 39 -6.08 -0.47 -9.63
CA ASP A 39 -6.02 -0.07 -8.23
C ASP A 39 -4.57 0.17 -7.81
N VAL A 40 -4.35 1.21 -7.02
CA VAL A 40 -3.03 1.47 -6.45
C VAL A 40 -2.91 0.62 -5.20
N VAL A 41 -1.99 -0.33 -5.19
CA VAL A 41 -1.68 -1.17 -4.03
C VAL A 41 -0.37 -0.68 -3.43
N VAL A 42 -0.41 -0.24 -2.19
CA VAL A 42 0.74 0.27 -1.43
C VAL A 42 1.03 -0.70 -0.30
N ASP A 43 2.21 -1.30 -0.33
CA ASP A 43 2.71 -2.11 0.78
C ASP A 43 3.31 -1.17 1.83
N PHE A 44 3.20 -1.51 3.11
CA PHE A 44 3.84 -0.73 4.16
C PHE A 44 4.41 -1.60 5.27
N GLU A 45 5.43 -1.06 5.92
CA GLU A 45 5.98 -1.52 7.18
C GLU A 45 6.12 -0.31 8.11
N ALA A 46 5.67 -0.45 9.35
CA ALA A 46 5.71 0.61 10.34
C ALA A 46 6.08 0.07 11.72
N ALA A 47 6.81 0.86 12.48
CA ALA A 47 7.09 0.61 13.88
C ALA A 47 6.30 1.61 14.75
N GLN A 48 5.90 1.15 15.93
CA GLN A 48 5.28 2.01 16.91
C GLN A 48 6.26 3.07 17.40
N LEU A 49 5.89 4.35 17.27
CA LEU A 49 6.64 5.47 17.83
C LEU A 49 6.07 5.90 19.20
N ASP A 50 4.75 5.83 19.33
CA ASP A 50 4.00 6.19 20.53
C ASP A 50 2.72 5.34 20.61
N GLU A 51 1.93 5.44 21.69
CA GLU A 51 0.70 4.69 21.91
C GLU A 51 -0.26 4.77 20.73
N LYS A 52 -0.34 5.94 20.07
CA LYS A 52 -1.25 6.21 18.95
C LYS A 52 -0.57 6.44 17.61
N VAL A 53 0.75 6.48 17.57
CA VAL A 53 1.49 6.90 16.37
C VAL A 53 2.45 5.81 15.94
N TRP A 54 2.37 5.46 14.66
CA TRP A 54 3.28 4.54 14.01
C TRP A 54 3.92 5.23 12.81
N SER A 55 5.14 4.84 12.47
CA SER A 55 5.86 5.38 11.33
C SER A 55 6.70 4.31 10.65
N GLY A 56 6.87 4.44 9.35
CA GLY A 56 7.80 3.61 8.60
C GLY A 56 7.81 3.92 7.12
N THR A 57 7.87 2.89 6.29
CA THR A 57 8.11 2.99 4.85
C THR A 57 6.97 2.38 4.05
N THR A 58 6.78 2.88 2.83
CA THR A 58 5.88 2.28 1.84
C THR A 58 6.64 1.79 0.62
N GLY A 59 6.07 0.80 -0.06
CA GLY A 59 6.55 0.23 -1.31
C GLY A 59 5.40 -0.24 -2.20
N GLY A 60 5.71 -1.10 -3.17
CA GLY A 60 4.74 -1.54 -4.18
C GLY A 60 4.42 -0.41 -5.15
N GLY A 61 3.15 -0.04 -5.25
CA GLY A 61 2.66 1.00 -6.17
C GLY A 61 3.06 2.43 -5.78
N VAL A 62 3.42 2.70 -4.52
CA VAL A 62 3.84 4.03 -4.05
C VAL A 62 4.98 3.89 -3.04
N SER A 63 6.17 4.38 -3.40
CA SER A 63 7.36 4.31 -2.55
C SER A 63 7.58 5.61 -1.78
N GLY A 64 7.78 5.51 -0.47
CA GLY A 64 7.86 6.69 0.40
C GLY A 64 7.89 6.34 1.88
N SER A 65 7.40 7.26 2.70
CA SER A 65 7.20 7.03 4.14
C SER A 65 5.72 7.04 4.50
N ILE A 66 5.39 6.40 5.61
CA ILE A 66 4.04 6.38 6.16
C ILE A 66 4.04 6.82 7.61
N ARG A 67 3.02 7.59 7.97
CA ARG A 67 2.63 7.87 9.35
C ARG A 67 1.21 7.41 9.57
N ILE A 68 0.99 6.64 10.63
CA ILE A 68 -0.32 6.10 11.00
C ILE A 68 -0.68 6.67 12.36
N GLU A 69 -1.87 7.26 12.48
CA GLU A 69 -2.39 7.81 13.72
C GLU A 69 -3.71 7.13 14.07
N ILE A 70 -3.79 6.52 15.25
CA ILE A 70 -5.01 5.90 15.76
C ILE A 70 -5.95 6.98 16.26
N LEU A 71 -7.13 7.09 15.62
CA LEU A 71 -8.13 8.11 15.92
C LEU A 71 -8.99 7.72 17.12
N ASP A 72 -9.42 6.47 17.17
CA ASP A 72 -10.31 5.93 18.19
C ASP A 72 -9.58 4.78 18.91
N PRO A 73 -8.71 5.08 19.90
CA PRO A 73 -7.99 4.05 20.64
C PRO A 73 -9.01 3.25 21.48
N PRO A 74 -9.09 1.94 21.30
CA PRO A 74 -9.96 1.11 22.11
C PRO A 74 -9.45 1.10 23.57
N PRO A 75 -10.34 1.06 24.57
CA PRO A 75 -9.94 0.94 25.97
C PRO A 75 -8.98 -0.24 26.17
N ALA A 76 -7.85 -0.01 26.84
CA ALA A 76 -6.79 -1.00 27.02
C ALA A 76 -7.25 -2.30 27.70
N ALA A 77 -8.33 -2.24 28.49
CA ALA A 77 -8.92 -3.38 29.17
C ALA A 77 -9.66 -4.35 28.22
N LEU A 78 -9.97 -3.95 26.99
CA LEU A 78 -10.77 -4.74 26.06
C LEU A 78 -9.90 -5.53 25.08
N ARG A 79 -9.82 -6.85 25.30
CA ARG A 79 -9.27 -7.82 24.34
C ARG A 79 -10.38 -8.30 23.41
N GLY A 80 -10.08 -8.44 22.11
CA GLY A 80 -11.05 -8.98 21.15
C GLY A 80 -10.94 -8.40 19.75
N VAL A 81 -11.97 -8.69 18.95
CA VAL A 81 -12.26 -8.00 17.71
C VAL A 81 -13.07 -6.75 18.05
N ARG A 82 -12.59 -5.57 17.65
CA ARG A 82 -13.20 -4.28 18.02
C ARG A 82 -13.17 -3.30 16.86
N ASP A 83 -14.07 -2.33 16.91
CA ASP A 83 -14.04 -1.20 16.00
C ASP A 83 -12.87 -0.27 16.34
N GLY A 84 -12.28 0.33 15.31
CA GLY A 84 -11.23 1.32 15.44
C GLY A 84 -11.16 2.22 14.21
N GLY A 85 -10.51 3.37 14.39
CA GLY A 85 -10.28 4.34 13.34
C GLY A 85 -8.80 4.71 13.24
N ALA A 86 -8.32 4.95 12.02
CA ALA A 86 -6.96 5.36 11.77
C ALA A 86 -6.88 6.40 10.64
N ARG A 87 -5.94 7.32 10.79
CA ARG A 87 -5.49 8.23 9.74
C ARG A 87 -4.16 7.72 9.19
N TRP A 88 -4.08 7.60 7.88
CA TRP A 88 -2.91 7.12 7.15
C TRP A 88 -2.37 8.26 6.32
N GLN A 89 -1.11 8.64 6.52
CA GLN A 89 -0.43 9.68 5.76
C GLN A 89 0.73 9.04 5.01
N VAL A 90 0.61 8.91 3.69
CA VAL A 90 1.68 8.44 2.81
C VAL A 90 2.37 9.65 2.20
N ILE A 91 3.68 9.74 2.38
CA ILE A 91 4.53 10.85 1.92
C ILE A 91 5.43 10.30 0.81
N ALA A 92 5.07 10.61 -0.43
CA ALA A 92 5.66 10.08 -1.66
C ALA A 92 5.68 11.13 -2.79
N GLY A 93 6.00 12.38 -2.47
CA GLY A 93 6.02 13.47 -3.46
C GLY A 93 4.63 13.71 -4.07
N ASN A 94 4.53 13.65 -5.41
CA ASN A 94 3.26 13.86 -6.13
C ASN A 94 2.23 12.76 -5.89
N GLU A 95 2.65 11.60 -5.36
CA GLU A 95 1.77 10.48 -5.04
C GLU A 95 1.39 10.46 -3.55
N SER A 96 1.72 11.52 -2.79
CA SER A 96 1.35 11.63 -1.39
C SER A 96 -0.16 11.70 -1.22
N PHE A 97 -0.69 11.01 -0.22
CA PHE A 97 -2.12 11.05 0.11
C PHE A 97 -2.36 10.85 1.60
N THR A 98 -3.50 11.35 2.07
CA THR A 98 -4.03 11.06 3.40
C THR A 98 -5.35 10.33 3.28
N ALA A 99 -5.51 9.24 4.02
CA ALA A 99 -6.76 8.51 4.11
C ALA A 99 -7.24 8.40 5.56
N VAL A 100 -8.55 8.35 5.74
CA VAL A 100 -9.18 8.07 7.02
C VAL A 100 -10.02 6.81 6.86
N THR A 101 -9.76 5.83 7.71
CA THR A 101 -10.43 4.53 7.66
C THR A 101 -11.02 4.15 9.00
N ARG A 102 -12.07 3.33 8.95
CA ARG A 102 -12.64 2.64 10.11
C ARG A 102 -12.80 1.17 9.80
N GLY A 103 -12.77 0.33 10.83
CA GLY A 103 -13.03 -1.09 10.67
C GLY A 103 -12.66 -1.89 11.89
N LYS A 104 -12.32 -3.16 11.69
CA LYS A 104 -12.08 -4.11 12.76
C LYS A 104 -10.59 -4.30 13.02
N ILE A 105 -10.22 -4.28 14.30
CA ILE A 105 -8.91 -4.65 14.81
C ILE A 105 -9.10 -5.90 15.68
N ASN A 106 -8.35 -6.96 15.39
CA ASN A 106 -8.31 -8.16 16.19
C ASN A 106 -7.03 -8.18 17.02
N SER A 107 -7.16 -7.92 18.32
CA SER A 107 -6.00 -7.89 19.22
C SER A 107 -5.45 -9.28 19.57
N PHE A 108 -6.15 -10.38 19.23
CA PHE A 108 -5.66 -11.73 19.52
C PHE A 108 -4.57 -12.17 18.55
N ASN A 109 -4.76 -11.89 17.26
CA ASN A 109 -3.82 -12.26 16.21
C ASN A 109 -3.09 -11.03 15.62
N GLY A 110 -3.35 -9.83 16.15
CA GLY A 110 -2.72 -8.60 15.70
C GLY A 110 -3.12 -8.18 14.28
N THR A 111 -4.27 -8.62 13.77
CA THR A 111 -4.73 -8.27 12.41
C THR A 111 -5.69 -7.09 12.42
N LEU A 112 -5.74 -6.33 11.33
CA LEU A 112 -6.79 -5.35 11.09
C LEU A 112 -7.29 -5.39 9.65
N VAL A 113 -8.55 -5.03 9.48
CA VAL A 113 -9.19 -4.80 8.18
C VAL A 113 -10.04 -3.54 8.33
N MET A 114 -9.73 -2.51 7.55
CA MET A 114 -10.39 -1.22 7.59
C MET A 114 -10.72 -0.74 6.19
N SER A 115 -11.75 0.10 6.09
CA SER A 115 -12.13 0.75 4.85
C SER A 115 -12.45 2.23 5.10
N GLY A 116 -12.35 3.03 4.05
CA GLY A 116 -12.64 4.46 4.15
C GLY A 116 -12.39 5.17 2.84
N LEU A 117 -11.94 6.41 2.95
CA LEU A 117 -11.68 7.27 1.79
C LEU A 117 -10.33 7.97 1.91
N VAL A 118 -9.73 8.24 0.77
CA VAL A 118 -8.66 9.24 0.67
C VAL A 118 -9.27 10.62 0.87
N THR A 119 -8.85 11.31 1.92
CA THR A 119 -9.38 12.63 2.31
C THR A 119 -8.62 13.79 1.67
N SER A 120 -7.36 13.59 1.27
CA SER A 120 -6.55 14.62 0.60
C SER A 120 -5.36 14.02 -0.16
N GLY A 121 -4.81 14.79 -1.11
CA GLY A 121 -3.66 14.41 -1.93
C GLY A 121 -4.04 13.62 -3.18
N ALA A 122 -3.13 12.75 -3.64
CA ALA A 122 -3.36 11.90 -4.79
C ALA A 122 -4.58 11.00 -4.58
N ASN A 123 -5.46 10.89 -5.58
CA ASN A 123 -6.69 10.11 -5.53
C ASN A 123 -7.69 10.54 -4.43
N ALA A 124 -7.72 11.83 -4.06
CA ALA A 124 -8.73 12.34 -3.12
C ALA A 124 -10.17 11.95 -3.53
N GLY A 125 -10.95 11.45 -2.57
CA GLY A 125 -12.29 10.90 -2.79
C GLY A 125 -12.32 9.41 -3.15
N ALA A 126 -11.18 8.79 -3.46
CA ALA A 126 -11.12 7.37 -3.79
C ALA A 126 -11.42 6.47 -2.57
N PRO A 127 -12.17 5.36 -2.76
CA PRO A 127 -12.29 4.30 -1.76
C PRO A 127 -10.93 3.69 -1.43
N VAL A 128 -10.73 3.38 -0.15
CA VAL A 128 -9.53 2.68 0.31
C VAL A 128 -9.89 1.49 1.19
N GLU A 129 -9.16 0.40 1.02
CA GLU A 129 -9.16 -0.76 1.90
C GLU A 129 -7.75 -0.94 2.48
N VAL A 130 -7.67 -1.13 3.79
CA VAL A 130 -6.42 -1.36 4.50
C VAL A 130 -6.47 -2.68 5.23
N ARG A 131 -5.46 -3.50 5.02
CA ARG A 131 -5.22 -4.75 5.75
C ARG A 131 -3.85 -4.69 6.37
N GLY A 132 -3.70 -5.24 7.57
CA GLY A 132 -2.36 -5.42 8.12
C GLY A 132 -2.31 -6.36 9.31
N GLN A 133 -1.08 -6.65 9.73
CA GLN A 133 -0.75 -7.61 10.77
C GLN A 133 0.44 -7.12 11.61
N ILE A 134 0.40 -7.38 12.91
CA ILE A 134 1.56 -7.22 13.80
C ILE A 134 2.62 -8.27 13.42
N VAL A 135 3.81 -7.81 13.07
CA VAL A 135 4.95 -8.64 12.64
C VAL A 135 6.08 -8.68 13.66
N ALA A 136 6.11 -7.77 14.64
CA ALA A 136 7.08 -7.76 15.74
C ALA A 136 6.44 -7.25 17.03
N ILE A 137 6.97 -7.66 18.19
CA ILE A 137 6.41 -7.33 19.51
C ILE A 137 7.27 -6.30 20.27
N ASN A 138 8.54 -6.08 19.88
CA ASN A 138 9.41 -5.09 20.53
C ASN A 138 10.56 -4.58 19.63
N PRO A 139 10.49 -3.34 19.09
CA PRO A 139 9.31 -2.46 19.08
C PRO A 139 8.16 -3.15 18.36
N GLN A 140 6.91 -2.77 18.67
CA GLN A 140 5.78 -3.33 17.95
C GLN A 140 5.90 -2.94 16.46
N GLY A 141 5.94 -3.94 15.60
CA GLY A 141 6.04 -3.79 14.15
C GLY A 141 4.72 -4.18 13.50
N PHE A 142 4.32 -3.43 12.49
CA PHE A 142 3.05 -3.59 11.81
C PHE A 142 3.26 -3.47 10.29
N ALA A 143 2.79 -4.45 9.53
CA ALA A 143 2.95 -4.48 8.09
C ALA A 143 1.63 -4.81 7.39
N GLY A 144 1.47 -4.37 6.14
CA GLY A 144 0.22 -4.59 5.44
C GLY A 144 0.14 -3.89 4.09
N THR A 145 -1.09 -3.74 3.62
CA THR A 145 -1.42 -3.20 2.30
C THR A 145 -2.51 -2.15 2.39
N ILE A 146 -2.38 -1.08 1.63
CA ILE A 146 -3.40 -0.07 1.36
C ILE A 146 -3.78 -0.18 -0.11
N ARG A 147 -5.02 -0.54 -0.40
CA ARG A 147 -5.57 -0.60 -1.76
C ARG A 147 -6.46 0.61 -1.99
N VAL A 148 -6.06 1.49 -2.90
CA VAL A 148 -6.84 2.65 -3.34
C VAL A 148 -7.51 2.32 -4.66
N VAL A 149 -8.85 2.32 -4.67
CA VAL A 149 -9.65 2.03 -5.86
C VAL A 149 -9.78 3.31 -6.67
N ARG A 150 -9.19 3.35 -7.87
CA ARG A 150 -9.31 4.54 -8.72
C ARG A 150 -10.72 4.64 -9.30
N PRO A 151 -11.34 5.83 -9.26
CA PRO A 151 -12.65 6.06 -9.86
C PRO A 151 -12.62 5.99 -11.39
#